data_AF-A0A936DCX8-F1
#
_entry.id   AF-A0A936DCX8-F1
#
_cell.length_a   1.000
_cell.length_b   1.000
_cell.length_c   1.000
_cell.angle_alpha   90.00
_cell.angle_beta   90.00
_cell.angle_gamma   90.00
#
_symmetry.space_group_name_H-M   'P 1'
#
loop_
_entity.id
_entity.type
_entity.pdbx_description
1 polymer ?
#
loop_
_entity_poly.entity_id
_entity_poly.type
_entity_poly.pdbx_seq_one_letter_code
_entity_poly.pdbx_strand_id
1 'polypeptide(L)'
;MLGDWNDRIEEGPDTNVFGPLLDAGARVEFLTAEAAQTGAYSYVPFRSLIDHIAVTEEALEDLRDPELEVLPLEQTWGGGDYVGEVTDHRPVRARFETAVGY
;
A
#
# COMPACT_ATOMS: atom_id res chain seq x y z
N MET A 1 9.33 -1.08 3.58
CA MET A 1 8.86 -2.44 3.24
C MET A 1 7.63 -2.32 2.34
N LEU A 2 7.45 -3.21 1.37
CA LEU A 2 6.30 -3.18 0.47
C LEU A 2 5.93 -4.58 -0.04
N GLY A 3 4.65 -4.80 -0.34
CA GLY A 3 4.16 -6.05 -0.95
C GLY A 3 2.74 -6.39 -0.51
N ASP A 4 2.29 -7.60 -0.86
CA ASP A 4 1.06 -8.22 -0.38
C ASP A 4 1.28 -8.85 1.01
N TRP A 5 0.55 -8.35 2.00
CA TRP A 5 0.62 -8.81 3.39
C TRP A 5 -0.56 -9.71 3.77
N ASN A 6 -1.53 -9.92 2.87
CA ASN A 6 -2.75 -10.69 3.11
C ASN A 6 -3.57 -10.25 4.34
N ASP A 7 -3.45 -8.98 4.72
CA ASP A 7 -4.15 -8.40 5.86
C ASP A 7 -4.43 -6.92 5.59
N ARG A 8 -5.41 -6.34 6.29
CA ARG A 8 -5.84 -4.96 6.11
C ARG A 8 -5.49 -4.14 7.34
N ILE A 9 -4.94 -2.95 7.14
CA ILE A 9 -4.50 -2.08 8.24
C ILE A 9 -5.64 -1.74 9.21
N GLU A 10 -6.87 -1.65 8.71
CA GLU A 10 -8.07 -1.35 9.50
C GLU A 10 -8.65 -2.54 10.28
N GLU A 11 -8.05 -3.73 10.18
CA GLU A 11 -8.49 -4.88 10.98
C GLU A 11 -8.23 -4.67 12.49
N GLY A 12 -9.02 -5.35 13.32
CA GLY A 12 -8.87 -5.29 14.78
C GLY A 12 -7.58 -5.98 15.25
N PRO A 13 -7.06 -5.63 16.45
CA PRO A 13 -5.76 -6.10 16.93
C PRO A 13 -5.66 -7.63 17.12
N ASP A 14 -6.78 -8.34 17.23
CA ASP A 14 -6.81 -9.80 17.38
C ASP A 14 -6.46 -10.55 16.08
N THR A 15 -6.63 -9.92 14.92
CA THR A 15 -6.36 -10.51 13.60
C THR A 15 -5.31 -9.75 12.80
N ASN A 16 -5.01 -8.51 13.19
CA ASN A 16 -4.13 -7.60 12.48
C ASN A 16 -2.63 -7.92 12.73
N VAL A 17 -1.95 -8.45 11.71
CA VAL A 17 -0.53 -8.79 11.73
C VAL A 17 0.39 -7.57 11.86
N PHE A 18 -0.13 -6.36 11.62
CA PHE A 18 0.65 -5.12 11.67
C PHE A 18 0.82 -4.57 13.09
N GLY A 19 0.23 -5.18 14.12
CA GLY A 19 0.29 -4.69 15.51
C GLY A 19 1.67 -4.15 15.95
N PRO A 20 2.78 -4.91 15.77
CA PRO A 20 4.12 -4.43 16.10
C PRO A 20 4.62 -3.23 15.29
N LEU A 21 4.09 -3.00 14.09
CA LEU A 21 4.41 -1.87 13.21
C LEU A 21 3.47 -0.67 13.40
N LEU A 22 2.27 -0.91 13.92
CA LEU A 22 1.29 0.12 14.29
C LEU A 22 1.59 0.74 15.67
N ASP A 23 2.47 0.12 16.46
CA ASP A 23 2.96 0.68 17.71
C ASP A 23 3.76 1.97 17.45
N ALA A 24 3.47 3.03 18.20
CA ALA A 24 4.15 4.33 18.05
C ALA A 24 5.67 4.25 18.30
N GLY A 25 6.14 3.26 19.07
CA GLY A 25 7.56 3.01 19.29
C GLY A 25 8.27 2.40 18.08
N ALA A 26 7.53 1.83 17.12
CA ALA A 26 8.10 1.27 15.89
C ALA A 26 8.58 2.36 14.92
N ARG A 27 8.01 3.57 15.01
CA ARG A 27 8.33 4.72 14.13
C ARG A 27 8.21 4.36 12.65
N VAL A 28 7.14 3.64 12.32
CA VAL A 28 6.79 3.21 10.96
C VAL A 28 5.47 3.86 10.57
N GLU A 29 5.44 4.41 9.37
CA GLU A 29 4.24 4.95 8.74
C GLU A 29 3.81 4.05 7.59
N PHE A 30 2.55 3.66 7.58
CA PHE A 30 1.93 3.01 6.43
C PHE A 30 1.39 4.07 5.47
N LEU A 31 2.05 4.26 4.33
CA LEU A 31 1.62 5.22 3.30
C LEU A 31 0.25 4.87 2.73
N THR A 32 -0.17 3.61 2.86
CA THR A 32 -1.48 3.11 2.43
C THR A 32 -2.63 3.36 3.41
N ALA A 33 -2.37 3.95 4.59
CA ALA A 33 -3.39 4.09 5.63
C ALA A 33 -4.59 4.96 5.20
N GLU A 34 -4.35 6.06 4.47
CA GLU A 34 -5.44 6.92 3.94
C GLU A 34 -6.23 6.20 2.83
N ALA A 35 -5.53 5.48 1.94
CA ALA A 35 -6.16 4.72 0.87
C ALA A 35 -7.09 3.61 1.43
N ALA A 36 -6.69 2.96 2.52
CA ALA A 36 -7.52 2.00 3.24
C ALA A 36 -8.82 2.66 3.74
N GLN A 37 -8.72 3.84 4.37
CA GLN A 37 -9.87 4.58 4.91
C GLN A 37 -10.84 5.06 3.83
N THR A 38 -10.35 5.36 2.63
CA THR A 38 -11.15 5.82 1.50
C THR A 38 -11.72 4.68 0.65
N GLY A 39 -11.45 3.42 1.01
CA GLY A 39 -11.98 2.24 0.34
C GLY A 39 -11.27 1.86 -0.96
N ALA A 40 -10.01 2.29 -1.12
CA ALA A 40 -9.17 1.73 -2.17
C ALA A 40 -8.99 0.21 -1.97
N TYR A 41 -8.65 -0.51 -3.03
CA TYR A 41 -8.39 -1.95 -2.96
C TYR A 41 -7.31 -2.34 -3.93
N SER A 42 -6.44 -3.26 -3.48
CA SER A 42 -5.43 -3.89 -4.30
C SER A 42 -5.91 -5.26 -4.78
N TYR A 43 -6.51 -6.06 -3.91
CA TYR A 43 -7.04 -7.37 -4.26
C TYR A 43 -8.43 -7.25 -4.88
N VAL A 44 -8.50 -7.54 -6.19
CA VAL A 44 -9.69 -7.31 -7.03
C VAL A 44 -10.89 -8.19 -6.60
N PRO A 45 -10.73 -9.50 -6.31
CA PRO A 45 -11.88 -10.37 -6.05
C PRO A 45 -12.72 -10.00 -4.81
N PHE A 46 -12.09 -9.56 -3.72
CA PHE A 46 -12.79 -9.16 -2.48
C PHE A 46 -12.81 -7.65 -2.24
N ARG A 47 -12.23 -6.85 -3.14
CA ARG A 47 -12.09 -5.40 -2.98
C ARG A 47 -11.49 -5.02 -1.62
N SER A 48 -10.38 -5.66 -1.28
CA SER A 48 -9.60 -5.38 -0.08
C SER A 48 -8.25 -4.75 -0.43
N LEU A 49 -7.77 -3.83 0.40
CA LEU A 49 -6.40 -3.35 0.32
C LEU A 49 -5.53 -4.21 1.22
N ILE A 50 -4.77 -5.13 0.61
CA ILE A 50 -3.85 -6.05 1.32
C ILE A 50 -2.40 -5.87 0.87
N ASP A 51 -2.19 -5.07 -0.17
CA ASP A 51 -0.87 -4.62 -0.59
C ASP A 51 -0.56 -3.29 0.09
N HIS A 52 0.53 -3.27 0.84
CA HIS A 52 0.88 -2.14 1.69
C HIS A 52 2.31 -1.67 1.48
N ILE A 53 2.52 -0.37 1.64
CA ILE A 53 3.83 0.27 1.67
C ILE A 53 4.00 0.88 3.07
N ALA A 54 5.01 0.42 3.79
CA ALA A 54 5.39 0.90 5.11
C ALA A 54 6.80 1.50 5.05
N VAL A 55 7.00 2.67 5.62
CA VAL A 55 8.26 3.43 5.59
C VAL A 55 8.60 3.88 7.01
N THR A 56 9.87 3.87 7.37
CA THR A 56 10.31 4.42 8.68
C THR A 56 10.21 5.94 8.65
N GLU A 57 9.83 6.56 9.78
CA GLU A 57 9.78 8.03 9.91
C GLU A 57 11.09 8.69 9.48
N GLU A 58 12.23 8.10 9.88
CA GLU A 58 13.57 8.57 9.49
C GLU A 58 13.75 8.63 7.97
N ALA A 59 13.22 7.65 7.23
CA ALA A 59 13.35 7.65 5.77
C ALA A 59 12.44 8.70 5.11
N LEU A 60 11.34 9.09 5.76
CA LEU A 60 10.45 10.16 5.28
C LEU A 60 11.05 11.55 5.44
N GLU A 61 12.05 11.72 6.32
CA GLU A 61 12.81 12.97 6.42
C GLU A 61 13.58 13.26 5.10
N ASP A 62 14.03 12.21 4.41
CA ASP A 62 14.78 12.27 3.15
C ASP A 62 13.87 12.16 1.91
N LEU A 63 12.87 11.28 1.95
CA LEU A 63 12.00 10.91 0.82
C LEU A 63 10.75 11.81 0.71
N ARG A 64 10.89 13.11 0.89
CA ARG A 64 9.78 14.08 1.04
C ARG A 64 8.58 13.87 0.10
N ASP A 65 7.41 14.26 0.61
CA ASP A 65 6.13 14.33 -0.12
C ASP A 65 5.74 13.02 -0.83
N PRO A 66 5.48 11.93 -0.07
CA PRO A 66 5.03 10.67 -0.66
C PRO A 66 3.66 10.82 -1.35
N GLU A 67 3.60 10.49 -2.63
CA GLU A 67 2.36 10.35 -3.37
C GLU A 67 2.03 8.87 -3.57
N LEU A 68 0.90 8.44 -3.00
CA LEU A 68 0.41 7.07 -3.12
C LEU A 68 -0.63 6.95 -4.25
N GLU A 69 -0.54 5.88 -5.04
CA GLU A 69 -1.56 5.49 -6.00
C GLU A 69 -1.78 3.97 -6.00
N VAL A 70 -3.03 3.53 -6.01
CA VAL A 70 -3.40 2.14 -6.30
C VAL A 70 -3.84 2.05 -7.76
N LEU A 71 -3.03 1.41 -8.60
CA LEU A 71 -3.17 1.46 -10.06
C LEU A 71 -4.19 0.45 -10.57
N PRO A 72 -5.34 0.86 -11.12
CA PRO A 72 -6.36 -0.05 -11.62
C PRO A 72 -6.01 -0.54 -13.03
N LEU A 73 -4.90 -1.26 -13.17
CA LEU A 73 -4.41 -1.71 -14.48
C LEU A 73 -5.44 -2.56 -15.21
N GLU A 74 -6.31 -3.29 -14.50
CA GLU A 74 -7.40 -4.06 -15.09
C GLU A 74 -8.40 -3.21 -15.88
N GLN A 75 -8.52 -1.91 -15.57
CA GLN A 75 -9.40 -0.99 -16.30
C GLN A 75 -8.78 -0.50 -17.61
N THR A 76 -7.46 -0.67 -17.77
CA THR A 76 -6.69 -0.26 -18.96
C THR A 76 -6.12 -1.43 -19.73
N TRP A 77 -6.15 -2.63 -19.15
CA TRP A 77 -5.75 -3.88 -19.78
C TRP A 77 -6.74 -4.26 -20.89
N GLY A 78 -6.37 -3.97 -22.14
CA GLY A 78 -7.17 -4.34 -23.32
C GLY A 78 -7.03 -5.80 -23.76
N GLY A 79 -6.35 -6.65 -22.97
CA GLY A 79 -5.88 -7.97 -23.39
C GLY A 79 -6.80 -9.16 -23.09
N GLY A 80 -7.86 -8.98 -22.29
CA GLY A 80 -8.71 -10.10 -21.86
C GLY A 80 -8.99 -10.08 -20.36
N ASP A 81 -9.06 -11.27 -19.74
CA ASP A 81 -9.31 -11.41 -18.30
C ASP A 81 -8.04 -11.10 -17.50
N TYR A 82 -7.94 -9.87 -17.00
CA TYR A 82 -6.79 -9.44 -16.21
C TYR A 82 -6.55 -10.33 -14.97
N VAL A 83 -7.63 -10.72 -14.27
CA VAL A 83 -7.55 -11.49 -13.02
C VAL A 83 -7.03 -12.90 -13.29
N GLY A 84 -7.55 -13.55 -14.33
CA GLY A 84 -7.17 -14.93 -14.69
C GLY A 84 -5.85 -15.05 -15.44
N GLU A 85 -5.40 -14.00 -16.14
CA GLU A 85 -4.27 -14.08 -17.08
C GLU A 85 -3.04 -13.27 -16.67
N VAL A 86 -3.20 -12.27 -15.78
CA VAL A 86 -2.12 -11.37 -15.37
C VAL A 86 -1.91 -11.44 -13.86
N THR A 87 -2.88 -10.99 -13.08
CA THR A 87 -2.87 -11.01 -11.61
C THR A 87 -4.23 -10.56 -11.07
N ASP A 88 -4.61 -11.06 -9.90
CA ASP A 88 -5.74 -10.63 -9.09
C ASP A 88 -5.45 -9.40 -8.19
N HIS A 89 -4.23 -8.85 -8.24
CA HIS A 89 -3.82 -7.67 -7.49
C HIS A 89 -3.59 -6.44 -8.38
N ARG A 90 -3.89 -5.27 -7.83
CA ARG A 90 -3.49 -3.97 -8.38
C ARG A 90 -2.19 -3.53 -7.75
N PRO A 91 -1.24 -3.02 -8.55
CA PRO A 91 -0.03 -2.43 -8.00
C PRO A 91 -0.33 -1.25 -7.08
N VAL A 92 0.32 -1.24 -5.93
CA VAL A 92 0.36 -0.08 -5.03
C VAL A 92 1.70 0.62 -5.24
N ARG A 93 1.65 1.90 -5.60
CA ARG A 93 2.83 2.70 -5.93
C ARG A 93 2.95 3.85 -4.93
N ALA A 94 4.17 4.10 -4.49
CA ALA A 94 4.56 5.36 -3.86
C ALA A 94 5.58 6.07 -4.77
N ARG A 95 5.39 7.36 -4.97
CA ARG A 95 6.36 8.26 -5.61
C ARG A 95 6.84 9.24 -4.55
N PHE A 96 8.13 9.54 -4.55
CA PHE A 96 8.75 10.45 -3.59
C PHE A 96 9.49 11.53 -4.35
N GLU A 97 9.52 12.73 -3.80
CA GLU A 97 10.50 13.73 -4.21
C GLU A 97 11.80 13.45 -3.47
N THR A 98 12.88 13.19 -4.20
CA THR A 98 14.20 13.13 -3.59
C THR A 98 14.64 14.56 -3.31
N ALA A 99 15.04 14.87 -2.08
CA ALA A 99 15.80 16.09 -1.82
C ALA A 99 17.03 16.09 -2.75
N VAL A 100 17.11 17.05 -3.67
CA VAL A 100 18.30 17.19 -4.52
C VAL A 100 19.47 17.54 -3.60
N GLY A 101 20.29 16.55 -3.29
CA GLY A 101 21.50 16.71 -2.52
C GLY A 101 22.58 17.37 -3.36
N TYR A 102 22.77 18.69 -3.14
CA TYR A 102 23.81 19.59 -3.64
C TYR A 102 23.70 20.07 -5.09
#